data_AF-A0AAJ8LPM6-F1
#
_entry.id   AF-A0AAJ8LPM6-F1
#
_cell.length_a   1.000
_cell.length_b   1.000
_cell.length_c   1.000
_cell.angle_alpha   90.00
_cell.angle_beta   90.00
_cell.angle_gamma   90.00
#
_symmetry.space_group_name_H-M   'P 1'
#
loop_
_entity.id
_entity.type
_entity.pdbx_description
1 polymer ?
#
loop_
_entity_poly.entity_id
_entity_poly.type
_entity_poly.pdbx_seq_one_letter_code
_entity_poly.pdbx_strand_id
1 'polypeptide(L)'
;MGASRTLPTSGREKITQILEQAAAELPGCGLAICDVDGVVYEEYTAYLGEFKASRSADPFQVAVLQMVQRGELGLDTPVSEFLPQLSTPLRIFERLDDEGKPVYRHTSTEITLSMMLNQSAGFGGEFREKVVAWKSSLPDGSPGKGFVNSCKKVYQYGNACEKADIEYPVGGGGIYSTCSDYVKLLHHLLAIKSGEGKVEPTPILSSDLVSTLFAPTLLPNARKSMTALFGDLYQAKEDGELDWSTGMCLYLKDEPRGGWGRHKGSAGWMGAAGTEFWIDPDAKIAYKVKLEKAIYEALETE
;
A
#
# COMPACT_ATOMS: atom_id res chain seq x y z
N MET A 1 -7.03 33.39 -9.45
CA MET A 1 -5.76 32.84 -8.90
C MET A 1 -5.87 32.92 -7.39
N GLY A 2 -6.18 31.80 -6.73
CA GLY A 2 -6.13 31.72 -5.27
C GLY A 2 -4.67 31.76 -4.82
N ALA A 3 -4.39 32.41 -3.70
CA ALA A 3 -3.06 32.38 -3.10
C ALA A 3 -2.69 30.92 -2.82
N SER A 4 -1.47 30.49 -3.18
CA SER A 4 -0.95 29.17 -2.81
C SER A 4 -1.07 29.04 -1.29
N ARG A 5 -1.94 28.14 -0.84
CA ARG A 5 -2.11 27.89 0.60
C ARG A 5 -0.83 27.19 1.07
N THR A 6 -0.16 27.76 2.05
CA THR A 6 0.96 27.12 2.73
C THR A 6 0.50 26.69 4.11
N LEU A 7 1.14 25.68 4.70
CA LEU A 7 0.91 25.37 6.11
C LEU A 7 1.16 26.63 6.98
N PRO A 8 0.37 26.82 8.05
CA PRO A 8 0.65 27.87 9.03
C PRO A 8 2.08 27.77 9.56
N THR A 9 2.75 28.89 9.78
CA THR A 9 4.16 28.94 10.21
C THR A 9 4.44 28.04 11.42
N SER A 10 3.58 28.10 12.44
CA SER A 10 3.72 27.28 13.66
C SER A 10 3.56 25.78 13.40
N GLY A 11 2.76 25.38 12.40
CA GLY A 11 2.64 24.00 11.96
C GLY A 11 3.90 23.55 11.21
N ARG A 12 4.40 24.40 10.32
CA ARG A 12 5.63 24.17 9.56
C ARG A 12 6.83 23.97 10.48
N GLU A 13 7.05 24.88 11.42
CA GLU A 13 8.16 24.82 12.38
C GLU A 13 8.14 23.54 13.22
N LYS A 14 6.95 23.10 13.67
CA LYS A 14 6.82 21.83 14.40
C LYS A 14 7.18 20.62 13.54
N ILE A 15 6.74 20.59 12.28
CA ILE A 15 7.06 19.49 11.37
C ILE A 15 8.57 19.46 11.11
N THR A 16 9.19 20.61 10.81
CA THR A 16 10.64 20.73 10.62
C THR A 16 11.40 20.21 11.84
N GLN A 17 11.02 20.62 13.06
CA GLN A 17 11.64 20.11 14.30
C GLN A 17 11.53 18.59 14.44
N ILE A 18 10.39 18.00 14.09
CA ILE A 18 10.20 16.53 14.13
C ILE A 18 11.10 15.84 13.10
N LEU A 19 11.20 16.38 11.88
CA LEU A 19 12.06 15.82 10.84
C LEU A 19 13.55 15.93 11.21
N GLU A 20 13.98 17.05 11.81
CA GLU A 20 15.34 17.23 12.31
C GLU A 20 15.66 16.26 13.45
N GLN A 21 14.73 16.05 14.38
CA GLN A 21 14.88 15.05 15.45
C GLN A 21 14.98 13.64 14.87
N ALA A 22 14.12 13.29 13.92
CA ALA A 22 14.16 11.98 13.25
C ALA A 22 15.48 11.78 12.48
N ALA A 23 15.97 12.82 11.81
CA ALA A 23 17.23 12.81 11.08
C ALA A 23 18.48 12.67 11.99
N ALA A 24 18.36 12.88 13.30
CA ALA A 24 19.43 12.56 14.24
C ALA A 24 19.63 11.04 14.43
N GLU A 25 18.59 10.24 14.15
CA GLU A 25 18.57 8.79 14.33
C GLU A 25 18.45 8.01 13.02
N LEU A 26 18.06 8.69 11.94
CA LEU A 26 17.83 8.11 10.62
C LEU A 26 18.82 8.68 9.59
N PRO A 27 19.26 7.86 8.62
CA PRO A 27 20.06 8.32 7.49
C PRO A 27 19.39 9.44 6.67
N GLY A 28 18.06 9.53 6.71
CA GLY A 28 17.29 10.57 6.05
C GLY A 28 15.80 10.44 6.28
N CYS A 29 15.07 11.54 6.12
CA CYS A 29 13.62 11.54 6.07
C CYS A 29 13.09 12.62 5.12
N GLY A 30 11.90 12.39 4.58
CA GLY A 30 11.24 13.31 3.65
C GLY A 30 9.73 13.27 3.79
N LEU A 31 9.10 14.43 3.69
CA LEU A 31 7.66 14.60 3.85
C LEU A 31 7.15 15.61 2.82
N ALA A 32 6.08 15.23 2.12
CA ALA A 32 5.34 16.12 1.23
C ALA A 32 3.85 16.06 1.59
N ILE A 33 3.18 17.21 1.64
CA ILE A 33 1.77 17.36 2.00
C ILE A 33 1.08 18.19 0.94
N CYS A 34 -0.14 17.79 0.55
CA CYS A 34 -1.03 18.58 -0.28
C CYS A 34 -2.40 18.74 0.36
N ASP A 35 -3.08 19.81 -0.04
CA ASP A 35 -4.53 19.96 0.09
C ASP A 35 -5.18 19.87 -1.29
N VAL A 36 -6.47 20.18 -1.41
CA VAL A 36 -7.21 20.17 -2.70
C VAL A 36 -6.70 21.18 -3.72
N ASP A 37 -6.03 22.26 -3.30
CA ASP A 37 -5.52 23.32 -4.18
C ASP A 37 -4.10 23.03 -4.68
N GLY A 38 -3.32 22.22 -3.95
CA GLY A 38 -2.02 21.72 -4.41
C GLY A 38 -1.08 21.31 -3.28
N VAL A 39 0.21 21.24 -3.60
CA VAL A 39 1.26 20.95 -2.60
C VAL A 39 1.45 22.16 -1.69
N VAL A 40 1.31 21.95 -0.37
CA VAL A 40 1.35 23.01 0.65
C VAL A 40 2.61 22.95 1.52
N TYR A 41 3.33 21.83 1.48
CA TYR A 41 4.57 21.62 2.21
C TYR A 41 5.41 20.50 1.58
N GLU A 42 6.72 20.71 1.56
CA GLU A 42 7.70 19.72 1.13
C GLU A 42 9.02 19.98 1.85
N GLU A 43 9.58 18.96 2.49
CA GLU A 43 10.86 19.04 3.17
C GLU A 43 11.58 17.69 3.20
N TYR A 44 12.91 17.75 3.15
CA TYR A 44 13.81 16.60 3.21
C TYR A 44 15.00 16.94 4.11
N THR A 45 15.33 16.05 5.04
CA THR A 45 16.42 16.25 6.02
C THR A 45 17.37 15.06 6.02
N ALA A 46 18.67 15.33 6.17
CA ALA A 46 19.80 14.38 6.21
C ALA A 46 19.98 13.43 5.00
N TYR A 47 19.21 13.61 3.94
CA TYR A 47 19.17 12.73 2.77
C TYR A 47 20.52 12.53 2.03
N LEU A 48 20.94 11.27 1.83
CA LEU A 48 22.08 10.91 0.98
C LEU A 48 21.67 10.87 -0.52
N GLY A 49 21.89 11.98 -1.24
CA GLY A 49 21.99 12.01 -2.71
C GLY A 49 20.88 11.29 -3.51
N GLU A 50 21.24 10.19 -4.20
CA GLU A 50 20.43 9.47 -5.21
C GLU A 50 19.16 8.79 -4.67
N PHE A 51 18.93 8.78 -3.36
CA PHE A 51 17.80 8.10 -2.70
C PHE A 51 16.46 8.86 -2.74
N LYS A 52 16.38 10.01 -3.42
CA LYS A 52 15.12 10.79 -3.54
C LYS A 52 13.94 9.94 -4.03
N ALA A 53 14.21 8.89 -4.82
CA ALA A 53 13.20 7.95 -5.25
C ALA A 53 13.18 6.70 -4.34
N SER A 54 12.04 6.39 -3.73
CA SER A 54 11.90 5.24 -2.83
C SER A 54 10.87 4.24 -3.34
N ARG A 55 11.11 2.96 -3.05
CA ARG A 55 10.15 1.88 -3.22
C ARG A 55 8.89 2.21 -2.42
N SER A 56 7.85 2.66 -3.11
CA SER A 56 6.58 3.08 -2.50
C SER A 56 5.61 1.90 -2.38
N ALA A 57 4.81 1.86 -1.31
CA ALA A 57 3.53 1.18 -1.38
C ALA A 57 2.71 1.78 -2.53
N ASP A 58 2.30 0.93 -3.46
CA ASP A 58 2.09 1.35 -4.85
C ASP A 58 0.73 2.01 -5.10
N PRO A 59 0.66 2.98 -6.02
CA PRO A 59 -0.57 3.36 -6.70
C PRO A 59 -0.78 2.51 -7.97
N PHE A 60 -0.19 1.31 -8.05
CA PHE A 60 -0.33 0.42 -9.22
C PHE A 60 -1.80 0.12 -9.55
N GLN A 61 -2.63 0.06 -8.52
CA GLN A 61 -4.08 -0.11 -8.63
C GLN A 61 -4.72 1.03 -9.43
N VAL A 62 -4.18 2.25 -9.41
CA VAL A 62 -4.65 3.35 -10.28
C VAL A 62 -4.48 2.96 -11.74
N ALA A 63 -3.33 2.39 -12.13
CA ALA A 63 -3.08 1.94 -13.50
C ALA A 63 -4.02 0.78 -13.90
N VAL A 64 -4.29 -0.16 -12.99
CA VAL A 64 -5.28 -1.22 -13.21
C VAL A 64 -6.68 -0.64 -13.39
N LEU A 65 -7.09 0.30 -12.54
CA LEU A 65 -8.38 0.98 -12.66
C LEU A 65 -8.49 1.80 -13.95
N GLN A 66 -7.38 2.28 -14.53
CA GLN A 66 -7.41 2.88 -15.86
C GLN A 66 -7.75 1.87 -16.95
N MET A 67 -7.30 0.61 -16.84
CA MET A 67 -7.73 -0.46 -17.75
C MET A 67 -9.23 -0.74 -17.58
N VAL A 68 -9.71 -0.75 -16.34
CA VAL A 68 -11.15 -0.88 -16.04
C VAL A 68 -11.95 0.26 -16.65
N GLN A 69 -11.47 1.51 -16.51
CA GLN A 69 -12.11 2.68 -17.12
C GLN A 69 -12.23 2.58 -18.64
N ARG A 70 -11.23 2.00 -19.30
CA ARG A 70 -11.22 1.79 -20.75
C ARG A 70 -12.06 0.60 -21.19
N GLY A 71 -12.65 -0.15 -20.26
CA GLY A 71 -13.40 -1.37 -20.54
C GLY A 71 -12.54 -2.54 -20.98
N GLU A 72 -11.21 -2.48 -20.77
CA GLU A 72 -10.27 -3.56 -21.10
C GLU A 72 -10.34 -4.70 -20.08
N LEU A 73 -10.74 -4.38 -18.85
CA LEU A 73 -10.94 -5.32 -17.74
C LEU A 73 -12.19 -4.94 -16.95
N GLY A 74 -12.83 -5.90 -16.28
CA GLY A 74 -13.84 -5.66 -15.26
C GLY A 74 -13.31 -6.02 -13.88
N LEU A 75 -13.82 -5.37 -12.82
CA LEU A 75 -13.48 -5.74 -11.44
C LEU A 75 -13.90 -7.17 -11.10
N ASP A 76 -14.97 -7.67 -11.73
CA ASP A 76 -15.46 -9.04 -11.57
C ASP A 76 -14.86 -10.02 -12.58
N THR A 77 -14.00 -9.56 -13.51
CA THR A 77 -13.35 -10.43 -14.50
C THR A 77 -12.51 -11.49 -13.78
N PRO A 78 -12.72 -12.79 -14.06
CA PRO A 78 -11.86 -13.85 -13.59
C PRO A 78 -10.42 -13.64 -14.07
N VAL A 79 -9.46 -13.71 -13.15
CA VAL A 79 -8.05 -13.51 -13.49
C VAL A 79 -7.49 -14.61 -14.39
N SER A 80 -8.17 -15.76 -14.44
CA SER A 80 -7.85 -16.88 -15.33
C SER A 80 -7.92 -16.51 -16.82
N GLU A 81 -8.69 -15.49 -17.20
CA GLU A 81 -8.76 -15.01 -18.59
C GLU A 81 -7.41 -14.48 -19.10
N PHE A 82 -6.57 -13.95 -18.21
CA PHE A 82 -5.25 -13.41 -18.54
C PHE A 82 -4.09 -14.16 -17.84
N LEU A 83 -4.38 -14.96 -16.82
CA LEU A 83 -3.45 -15.85 -16.13
C LEU A 83 -4.05 -17.27 -16.07
N PRO A 84 -4.01 -18.05 -17.17
CA PRO A 84 -4.66 -19.36 -17.25
C PRO A 84 -4.24 -20.36 -16.16
N GLN A 85 -3.04 -20.19 -15.59
CA GLN A 85 -2.56 -20.98 -14.45
C GLN A 85 -3.37 -20.78 -13.16
N LEU A 86 -4.20 -19.74 -13.10
CA LEU A 86 -5.13 -19.46 -12.00
C LEU A 86 -6.55 -19.96 -12.28
N SER A 87 -6.74 -20.79 -13.32
CA SER A 87 -8.02 -21.45 -13.59
C SER A 87 -8.37 -22.45 -12.49
N THR A 88 -9.66 -22.57 -12.18
CA THR A 88 -10.16 -23.52 -11.20
C THR A 88 -10.23 -24.94 -11.78
N PRO A 89 -10.15 -26.00 -10.94
CA PRO A 89 -10.00 -25.95 -9.49
C PRO A 89 -8.57 -25.61 -9.05
N LEU A 90 -8.47 -24.69 -8.09
CA LEU A 90 -7.19 -24.31 -7.47
C LEU A 90 -6.92 -25.13 -6.21
N ARG A 91 -5.63 -25.35 -5.92
CA ARG A 91 -5.17 -25.97 -4.67
C ARG A 91 -4.75 -24.89 -3.68
N ILE A 92 -5.26 -25.00 -2.45
CA ILE A 92 -4.92 -24.13 -1.33
C ILE A 92 -4.15 -24.97 -0.32
N PHE A 93 -2.92 -24.54 -0.03
CA PHE A 93 -2.10 -25.15 1.01
C PHE A 93 -2.70 -24.87 2.38
N GLU A 94 -2.94 -25.92 3.17
CA GLU A 94 -3.50 -25.79 4.52
C GLU A 94 -2.42 -25.94 5.59
N ARG A 95 -1.60 -27.00 5.48
CA ARG A 95 -0.59 -27.40 6.45
C ARG A 95 0.31 -28.51 5.90
N LEU A 96 1.30 -28.91 6.70
CA LEU A 96 2.00 -30.19 6.55
C LEU A 96 1.29 -31.27 7.38
N ASP A 97 1.40 -32.54 6.98
CA ASP A 97 1.03 -33.71 7.81
C ASP A 97 2.18 -34.16 8.72
N ASP A 98 1.94 -35.23 9.48
CA ASP A 98 2.89 -35.76 10.47
C ASP A 98 4.19 -36.27 9.81
N GLU A 99 4.15 -36.58 8.51
CA GLU A 99 5.29 -36.95 7.69
C GLU A 99 5.94 -35.77 6.95
N GLY A 100 5.49 -34.54 7.22
CA GLY A 100 6.01 -33.32 6.59
C GLY A 100 5.56 -33.09 5.15
N LYS A 101 4.54 -33.81 4.67
CA LYS A 101 3.99 -33.66 3.31
C LYS A 101 2.88 -32.61 3.28
N PRO A 102 2.75 -31.88 2.17
CA PRO A 102 1.76 -30.81 2.08
C PRO A 102 0.34 -31.35 1.89
N VAL A 103 -0.56 -30.87 2.74
CA VAL A 103 -2.01 -31.10 2.64
C VAL A 103 -2.67 -29.90 1.97
N TYR A 104 -3.44 -30.19 0.92
CA TYR A 104 -4.16 -29.19 0.15
C TYR A 104 -5.66 -29.45 0.21
N ARG A 105 -6.44 -28.37 0.30
CA ARG A 105 -7.84 -28.39 -0.12
C ARG A 105 -7.98 -27.81 -1.52
N HIS A 106 -9.09 -28.14 -2.18
CA HIS A 106 -9.43 -27.57 -3.49
C HIS A 106 -10.46 -26.45 -3.33
N THR A 107 -10.45 -25.50 -4.26
CA THR A 107 -11.49 -24.49 -4.41
C THR A 107 -11.93 -24.39 -5.86
N SER A 108 -13.24 -24.20 -6.08
CA SER A 108 -13.82 -23.86 -7.39
C SER A 108 -14.20 -22.38 -7.47
N THR A 109 -13.93 -21.59 -6.43
CA THR A 109 -14.09 -20.13 -6.47
C THR A 109 -13.06 -19.53 -7.42
N GLU A 110 -13.54 -18.83 -8.44
CA GLU A 110 -12.69 -18.05 -9.34
C GLU A 110 -12.12 -16.84 -8.60
N ILE A 111 -10.84 -16.55 -8.83
CA ILE A 111 -10.21 -15.33 -8.35
C ILE A 111 -10.58 -14.22 -9.33
N THR A 112 -11.20 -13.13 -8.84
CA THR A 112 -11.52 -11.95 -9.68
C THR A 112 -10.46 -10.86 -9.54
N LEU A 113 -10.47 -9.88 -10.46
CA LEU A 113 -9.60 -8.71 -10.36
C LEU A 113 -9.80 -7.94 -9.05
N SER A 114 -11.04 -7.82 -8.56
CA SER A 114 -11.34 -7.17 -7.28
C SER A 114 -10.68 -7.90 -6.11
N MET A 115 -10.68 -9.24 -6.12
CA MET A 115 -9.99 -10.04 -5.09
C MET A 115 -8.47 -9.82 -5.08
N MET A 116 -7.87 -9.58 -6.26
CA MET A 116 -6.44 -9.22 -6.37
C MET A 116 -6.17 -7.83 -5.79
N LEU A 117 -7.01 -6.86 -6.17
CA LEU A 117 -6.85 -5.46 -5.76
C LEU A 117 -7.09 -5.26 -4.27
N ASN A 118 -7.98 -6.06 -3.68
CA ASN A 118 -8.34 -5.95 -2.27
C ASN A 118 -7.62 -6.93 -1.33
N GLN A 119 -6.60 -7.64 -1.82
CA GLN A 119 -5.80 -8.58 -1.03
C GLN A 119 -6.60 -9.78 -0.47
N SER A 120 -7.73 -10.16 -1.10
CA SER A 120 -8.56 -11.30 -0.66
C SER A 120 -8.46 -12.55 -1.55
N ALA A 121 -7.63 -12.52 -2.60
CA ALA A 121 -7.41 -13.64 -3.53
C ALA A 121 -6.76 -14.88 -2.88
N GLY A 122 -6.20 -14.75 -1.67
CA GLY A 122 -5.60 -15.87 -0.92
C GLY A 122 -4.10 -16.09 -1.15
N PHE A 123 -3.43 -15.19 -1.89
CA PHE A 123 -1.97 -15.22 -2.01
C PHE A 123 -1.31 -14.79 -0.71
N GLY A 124 -0.46 -15.67 -0.15
CA GLY A 124 0.27 -15.41 1.10
C GLY A 124 1.55 -14.61 0.88
N GLY A 125 1.93 -13.81 1.88
CA GLY A 125 3.22 -13.11 1.88
C GLY A 125 4.40 -14.08 2.03
N GLU A 126 5.49 -13.79 1.34
CA GLU A 126 6.67 -14.66 1.21
C GLU A 126 7.26 -15.15 2.54
N PHE A 127 7.24 -14.30 3.57
CA PHE A 127 7.84 -14.58 4.89
C PHE A 127 6.83 -15.07 5.93
N ARG A 128 5.59 -15.37 5.52
CA ARG A 128 4.56 -15.87 6.45
C ARG A 128 4.70 -17.38 6.63
N GLU A 129 4.45 -17.84 7.86
CA GLU A 129 4.61 -19.24 8.30
C GLU A 129 4.07 -20.26 7.30
N LYS A 130 2.84 -20.06 6.77
CA LYS A 130 2.25 -20.98 5.78
C LYS A 130 3.01 -21.05 4.47
N VAL A 131 3.50 -19.91 3.96
CA VAL A 131 4.28 -19.88 2.71
C VAL A 131 5.65 -20.49 2.93
N VAL A 132 6.27 -20.24 4.08
CA VAL A 132 7.54 -20.85 4.49
C VAL A 132 7.40 -22.37 4.60
N ALA A 133 6.37 -22.87 5.29
CA ALA A 133 6.09 -24.30 5.44
C ALA A 133 5.76 -24.99 4.10
N TRP A 134 5.03 -24.30 3.22
CA TRP A 134 4.76 -24.82 1.88
C TRP A 134 6.07 -24.95 1.07
N LYS A 135 6.89 -23.89 1.05
CA LYS A 135 8.19 -23.90 0.35
C LYS A 135 9.13 -25.00 0.87
N SER A 136 9.18 -25.23 2.18
CA SER A 136 10.02 -26.28 2.77
C SER A 136 9.58 -27.70 2.39
N SER A 137 8.35 -27.87 1.90
CA SER A 137 7.83 -29.17 1.45
C SER A 137 8.14 -29.51 -0.01
N LEU A 138 8.73 -28.57 -0.78
CA LEU A 138 8.97 -28.77 -2.21
C LEU A 138 10.17 -29.70 -2.48
N PRO A 139 10.05 -30.68 -3.40
CA PRO A 139 11.04 -31.76 -3.57
C PRO A 139 12.43 -31.32 -4.06
N ASP A 140 12.55 -30.18 -4.74
CA ASP A 140 13.79 -29.73 -5.39
C ASP A 140 14.54 -28.67 -4.57
N GLY A 141 14.08 -28.36 -3.36
CA GLY A 141 14.63 -27.29 -2.53
C GLY A 141 14.55 -25.91 -3.20
N SER A 142 13.87 -25.79 -4.34
CA SER A 142 13.72 -24.51 -5.00
C SER A 142 12.80 -23.65 -4.14
N PRO A 143 13.15 -22.38 -3.87
CA PRO A 143 12.15 -21.42 -3.45
C PRO A 143 11.15 -21.36 -4.60
N GLY A 144 10.07 -22.14 -4.48
CA GLY A 144 9.11 -22.36 -5.56
C GLY A 144 8.67 -21.02 -6.13
N LYS A 145 8.53 -21.00 -7.46
CA LYS A 145 8.11 -19.91 -8.35
C LYS A 145 6.71 -19.33 -8.05
N GLY A 146 6.31 -19.24 -6.79
CA GLY A 146 5.13 -18.49 -6.34
C GLY A 146 5.51 -17.02 -6.25
N PHE A 147 4.71 -16.15 -6.89
CA PHE A 147 4.83 -14.68 -6.95
C PHE A 147 6.12 -14.15 -6.31
N VAL A 148 7.20 -14.30 -7.06
CA VAL A 148 8.55 -14.06 -6.55
C VAL A 148 8.70 -12.56 -6.35
N ASN A 149 9.33 -12.16 -5.24
CA ASN A 149 9.88 -10.82 -5.11
C ASN A 149 10.74 -10.54 -6.35
N SER A 150 10.47 -9.46 -7.09
CA SER A 150 11.23 -9.13 -8.31
C SER A 150 12.69 -8.78 -8.06
N CYS A 151 13.14 -8.80 -6.81
CA CYS A 151 14.48 -8.43 -6.43
C CYS A 151 15.41 -9.65 -6.50
N LYS A 152 16.54 -9.52 -7.20
CA LYS A 152 17.66 -10.49 -7.22
C LYS A 152 18.21 -10.76 -5.83
N LYS A 153 18.11 -9.77 -4.93
CA LYS A 153 18.46 -9.91 -3.52
C LYS A 153 17.24 -10.47 -2.80
N VAL A 154 17.45 -11.57 -2.08
CA VAL A 154 16.52 -12.00 -1.03
C VAL A 154 16.26 -10.78 -0.16
N TYR A 155 15.00 -10.49 0.13
CA TYR A 155 14.64 -9.43 1.07
C TYR A 155 15.20 -9.83 2.44
N GLN A 156 16.46 -9.49 2.71
CA GLN A 156 16.99 -9.45 4.05
C GLN A 156 16.60 -8.08 4.58
N TYR A 157 15.75 -8.10 5.61
CA TYR A 157 15.29 -6.93 6.33
C TYR A 157 16.48 -5.98 6.57
N GLY A 158 16.35 -4.74 6.09
CA GLY A 158 17.37 -3.69 6.22
C GLY A 158 18.04 -3.23 4.93
N ASN A 159 18.09 -4.06 3.88
CA ASN A 159 18.67 -3.65 2.60
C ASN A 159 17.58 -3.35 1.57
N ALA A 160 17.41 -2.06 1.24
CA ALA A 160 16.54 -1.65 0.14
C ALA A 160 17.03 -2.28 -1.18
N CYS A 161 16.13 -2.93 -1.92
CA CYS A 161 16.41 -3.35 -3.29
C CYS A 161 16.77 -2.11 -4.13
N GLU A 162 17.86 -2.15 -4.89
CA GLU A 162 18.18 -1.06 -5.83
C GLU A 162 17.47 -1.29 -7.17
N LYS A 163 17.33 -0.24 -7.99
CA LYS A 163 16.72 -0.35 -9.32
C LYS A 163 17.41 -1.42 -10.19
N ALA A 164 18.72 -1.56 -10.07
CA ALA A 164 19.51 -2.56 -10.81
C ALA A 164 19.25 -4.01 -10.37
N ASP A 165 18.70 -4.21 -9.17
CA ASP A 165 18.39 -5.52 -8.60
C ASP A 165 17.01 -6.03 -9.04
N ILE A 166 16.20 -5.23 -9.75
CA ILE A 166 14.86 -5.61 -10.22
C ILE A 166 14.97 -6.45 -11.51
N GLU A 167 14.55 -7.71 -11.45
CA GLU A 167 14.51 -8.60 -12.60
C GLU A 167 13.36 -8.31 -13.56
N TYR A 168 12.21 -7.92 -13.01
CA TYR A 168 11.00 -7.57 -13.76
C TYR A 168 10.13 -6.61 -12.94
N PRO A 169 9.30 -5.77 -13.58
CA PRO A 169 8.40 -4.87 -12.85
C PRO A 169 7.39 -5.66 -12.00
N VAL A 170 7.31 -5.37 -10.69
CA VAL A 170 6.23 -5.85 -9.82
C VAL A 170 5.37 -4.70 -9.35
N GLY A 171 4.06 -4.85 -9.54
CA GLY A 171 3.09 -3.82 -9.16
C GLY A 171 2.91 -3.64 -7.64
N GLY A 172 3.38 -4.58 -6.81
CA GLY A 172 3.27 -4.55 -5.34
C GLY A 172 4.54 -4.11 -4.60
N GLY A 173 5.47 -3.47 -5.30
CA GLY A 173 6.64 -2.83 -4.69
C GLY A 173 7.79 -2.57 -5.65
N GLY A 174 7.53 -2.41 -6.95
CA GLY A 174 8.58 -2.13 -7.93
C GLY A 174 8.75 -0.65 -8.25
N ILE A 175 7.89 0.22 -7.71
CA ILE A 175 7.80 1.63 -8.14
C ILE A 175 8.72 2.51 -7.30
N TYR A 176 9.53 3.31 -7.99
CA TYR A 176 10.40 4.34 -7.41
C TYR A 176 9.85 5.71 -7.76
N SER A 177 9.61 6.53 -6.75
CA SER A 177 9.16 7.92 -6.92
C SER A 177 9.68 8.79 -5.77
N THR A 178 9.77 10.09 -6.01
CA THR A 178 9.99 11.10 -4.96
C THR A 178 8.71 11.35 -4.16
N CYS A 179 8.81 11.81 -2.91
CA CYS A 179 7.63 12.26 -2.17
C CYS A 179 6.93 13.40 -2.92
N SER A 180 7.68 14.31 -3.55
CA SER A 180 7.18 15.43 -4.35
C SER A 180 6.34 14.99 -5.55
N ASP A 181 6.76 13.95 -6.26
CA ASP A 181 5.99 13.45 -7.42
C ASP A 181 4.83 12.58 -6.97
N TYR A 182 5.03 11.78 -5.92
CA TYR A 182 3.99 10.92 -5.38
C TYR A 182 2.82 11.74 -4.80
N VAL A 183 3.11 12.84 -4.10
CA VAL A 183 2.08 13.69 -3.51
C VAL A 183 1.22 14.38 -4.57
N LYS A 184 1.73 14.59 -5.79
CA LYS A 184 0.92 15.13 -6.91
C LYS A 184 -0.16 14.12 -7.34
N LEU A 185 0.15 12.84 -7.35
CA LEU A 185 -0.86 11.80 -7.60
C LEU A 185 -1.91 11.79 -6.48
N LEU A 186 -1.47 11.88 -5.22
CA LEU A 186 -2.38 11.92 -4.08
C LEU A 186 -3.28 13.17 -4.11
N HIS A 187 -2.71 14.33 -4.43
CA HIS A 187 -3.44 15.58 -4.66
C HIS A 187 -4.52 15.38 -5.73
N HIS A 188 -4.15 14.81 -6.86
CA HIS A 188 -5.07 14.59 -7.98
C HIS A 188 -6.23 13.67 -7.59
N LEU A 189 -5.95 12.56 -6.88
CA LEU A 189 -6.99 11.66 -6.37
C LEU A 189 -7.86 12.33 -5.31
N LEU A 190 -7.26 13.12 -4.42
CA LEU A 190 -7.96 13.89 -3.39
C LEU A 190 -8.93 14.90 -4.01
N ALA A 191 -8.48 15.69 -4.99
CA ALA A 191 -9.30 16.68 -5.68
C ALA A 191 -10.49 16.03 -6.42
N ILE A 192 -10.28 14.89 -7.07
CA ILE A 192 -11.38 14.13 -7.69
C ILE A 192 -12.36 13.61 -6.62
N LYS A 193 -11.86 13.06 -5.52
CA LYS A 193 -12.69 12.46 -4.46
C LYS A 193 -13.51 13.52 -3.72
N SER A 194 -12.93 14.68 -3.45
CA SER A 194 -13.61 15.79 -2.78
C SER A 194 -14.56 16.56 -3.70
N GLY A 195 -14.32 16.51 -5.02
CA GLY A 195 -15.01 17.37 -5.99
C GLY A 195 -14.61 18.84 -5.86
N GLU A 196 -13.51 19.13 -5.16
CA GLU A 196 -13.01 20.47 -4.86
C GLU A 196 -11.57 20.67 -5.36
N GLY A 197 -11.17 21.94 -5.46
CA GLY A 197 -9.84 22.32 -5.90
C GLY A 197 -9.64 22.21 -7.42
N LYS A 198 -8.40 22.06 -7.85
CA LYS A 198 -8.04 22.00 -9.28
C LYS A 198 -8.10 20.56 -9.78
N VAL A 199 -9.26 20.13 -10.27
CA VAL A 199 -9.39 18.88 -11.02
C VAL A 199 -8.98 19.11 -12.48
N GLU A 200 -8.00 18.36 -12.98
CA GLU A 200 -7.58 18.45 -14.37
C GLU A 200 -8.73 18.11 -15.34
N PRO A 201 -8.83 18.77 -16.51
CA PRO A 201 -9.93 18.54 -17.46
C PRO A 201 -10.06 17.08 -17.94
N THR A 202 -8.93 16.37 -17.98
CA THR A 202 -8.86 14.94 -18.31
C THR A 202 -8.29 14.20 -17.10
N PRO A 203 -9.11 13.86 -16.10
CA PRO A 203 -8.62 13.21 -14.90
C PRO A 203 -8.13 11.78 -15.19
N ILE A 204 -7.10 11.35 -14.45
CA ILE A 204 -6.51 10.01 -14.59
C ILE A 204 -7.52 8.86 -14.43
N LEU A 205 -8.54 9.07 -13.59
CA LEU A 205 -9.68 8.20 -13.31
C LEU A 205 -10.94 9.05 -13.17
N SER A 206 -12.09 8.46 -13.46
CA SER A 206 -13.42 9.01 -13.21
C SER A 206 -13.70 9.10 -11.71
N SER A 207 -14.62 9.99 -11.33
CA SER A 207 -15.00 10.15 -9.92
C SER A 207 -15.57 8.87 -9.30
N ASP A 208 -16.27 8.05 -10.11
CA ASP A 208 -16.80 6.75 -9.67
C ASP A 208 -15.68 5.77 -9.33
N LEU A 209 -14.66 5.64 -10.19
CA LEU A 209 -13.51 4.76 -9.92
C LEU A 209 -12.60 5.30 -8.83
N VAL A 210 -12.47 6.62 -8.68
CA VAL A 210 -11.79 7.18 -7.51
C VAL A 210 -12.60 6.85 -6.25
N SER A 211 -13.93 6.87 -6.29
CA SER A 211 -14.74 6.53 -5.13
C SER A 211 -14.57 5.07 -4.68
N THR A 212 -14.27 4.12 -5.58
CA THR A 212 -14.00 2.73 -5.18
C THR A 212 -12.71 2.58 -4.37
N LEU A 213 -11.75 3.49 -4.53
CA LEU A 213 -10.54 3.52 -3.71
C LEU A 213 -10.81 3.92 -2.25
N PHE A 214 -12.00 4.44 -1.96
CA PHE A 214 -12.45 4.86 -0.62
C PHE A 214 -13.68 4.06 -0.14
N ALA A 215 -13.99 2.93 -0.79
CA ALA A 215 -15.13 2.09 -0.45
C ALA A 215 -14.68 0.76 0.17
N PRO A 216 -15.29 0.30 1.29
CA PRO A 216 -14.96 -0.99 1.90
C PRO A 216 -15.36 -2.15 0.98
N THR A 217 -14.48 -3.14 0.82
CA THR A 217 -14.74 -4.30 -0.06
C THR A 217 -14.54 -5.65 0.62
N LEU A 218 -13.95 -5.69 1.82
CA LEU A 218 -13.65 -6.95 2.49
C LEU A 218 -14.89 -7.62 3.08
N LEU A 219 -14.91 -8.94 2.96
CA LEU A 219 -15.82 -9.79 3.71
C LEU A 219 -15.48 -9.76 5.21
N PRO A 220 -16.44 -10.07 6.12
CA PRO A 220 -16.23 -9.98 7.57
C PRO A 220 -15.02 -10.76 8.09
N ASN A 221 -14.76 -11.96 7.56
CA ASN A 221 -13.60 -12.76 7.94
C ASN A 221 -12.27 -12.13 7.51
N ALA A 222 -12.22 -11.46 6.36
CA ALA A 222 -11.02 -10.78 5.90
C ALA A 222 -10.75 -9.49 6.70
N ARG A 223 -11.79 -8.78 7.14
CA ARG A 223 -11.64 -7.64 8.07
C ARG A 223 -11.00 -8.04 9.39
N LYS A 224 -11.43 -9.18 9.95
CA LYS A 224 -10.80 -9.73 11.16
C LYS A 224 -9.31 -10.01 10.96
N SER A 225 -8.93 -10.57 9.81
CA SER A 225 -7.51 -10.76 9.48
C SER A 225 -6.75 -9.44 9.34
N MET A 226 -7.36 -8.40 8.79
CA MET A 226 -6.76 -7.06 8.72
C MET A 226 -6.48 -6.49 10.11
N THR A 227 -7.47 -6.50 11.02
CA THR A 227 -7.29 -6.04 12.40
C THR A 227 -6.22 -6.86 13.11
N ALA A 228 -6.20 -8.19 12.95
CA ALA A 228 -5.19 -9.03 13.58
C ALA A 228 -3.76 -8.78 13.09
N LEU A 229 -3.57 -8.39 11.82
CA LEU A 229 -2.24 -8.18 11.23
C LEU A 229 -1.72 -6.76 11.36
N PHE A 230 -2.61 -5.77 11.32
CA PHE A 230 -2.24 -4.36 11.22
C PHE A 230 -2.93 -3.47 12.26
N GLY A 231 -3.64 -4.05 13.23
CA GLY A 231 -4.38 -3.35 14.26
C GLY A 231 -3.49 -2.41 15.08
N ASP A 232 -2.39 -2.91 15.62
CA ASP A 232 -1.47 -2.10 16.44
C ASP A 232 -0.85 -0.95 15.64
N LEU A 233 -0.42 -1.24 14.43
CA LEU A 233 0.17 -0.29 13.51
C LEU A 233 -0.79 0.86 13.15
N TYR A 234 -2.08 0.55 12.97
CA TYR A 234 -3.10 1.51 12.58
C TYR A 234 -4.00 1.97 13.74
N GLN A 235 -3.67 1.57 14.98
CA GLN A 235 -4.45 1.84 16.19
C GLN A 235 -5.91 1.35 16.12
N ALA A 236 -6.15 0.26 15.40
CA ALA A 236 -7.44 -0.42 15.31
C ALA A 236 -7.49 -1.58 16.31
N LYS A 237 -8.46 -1.54 17.22
CA LYS A 237 -8.60 -2.49 18.34
C LYS A 237 -9.74 -3.49 18.13
N GLU A 238 -10.68 -3.17 17.26
CA GLU A 238 -11.87 -3.99 17.02
C GLU A 238 -11.99 -4.42 15.55
N ASP A 239 -12.63 -5.58 15.34
CA ASP A 239 -12.96 -6.06 14.00
C ASP A 239 -13.87 -5.04 13.30
N GLY A 240 -13.50 -4.61 12.10
CA GLY A 240 -14.27 -3.63 11.32
C GLY A 240 -13.91 -2.17 11.56
N GLU A 241 -12.86 -1.87 12.35
CA GLU A 241 -12.24 -0.54 12.37
C GLU A 241 -11.29 -0.31 11.17
N LEU A 242 -10.89 -1.38 10.48
CA LEU A 242 -10.15 -1.36 9.22
C LEU A 242 -10.87 -2.16 8.12
N ASP A 243 -10.65 -1.76 6.87
CA ASP A 243 -11.06 -2.48 5.65
C ASP A 243 -9.98 -2.33 4.59
N TRP A 244 -10.24 -2.87 3.40
CA TRP A 244 -9.43 -2.67 2.22
C TRP A 244 -10.34 -2.36 1.01
N SER A 245 -9.94 -1.37 0.21
CA SER A 245 -10.69 -0.88 -0.94
C SER A 245 -10.27 -1.56 -2.25
N THR A 246 -10.54 -0.97 -3.41
CA THR A 246 -9.92 -1.44 -4.67
C THR A 246 -8.43 -1.08 -4.79
N GLY A 247 -7.77 -0.66 -3.71
CA GLY A 247 -6.31 -0.51 -3.73
C GLY A 247 -5.63 0.07 -2.49
N MET A 248 -6.37 0.41 -1.43
CA MET A 248 -5.81 1.00 -0.22
C MET A 248 -6.44 0.39 1.04
N CYS A 249 -5.71 0.42 2.15
CA CYS A 249 -6.31 0.19 3.46
C CYS A 249 -7.22 1.36 3.82
N LEU A 250 -8.38 1.05 4.38
CA LEU A 250 -9.40 2.02 4.77
C LEU A 250 -9.55 2.06 6.28
N TYR A 251 -9.62 3.27 6.81
CA TYR A 251 -9.92 3.52 8.20
C TYR A 251 -11.43 3.70 8.34
N LEU A 252 -12.08 2.81 9.09
CA LEU A 252 -13.53 2.84 9.31
C LEU A 252 -13.93 3.56 10.61
N LYS A 253 -12.97 4.19 11.28
CA LYS A 253 -13.11 4.92 12.53
C LYS A 253 -12.17 6.14 12.54
N ASP A 254 -12.63 7.21 13.20
CA ASP A 254 -11.78 8.36 13.48
C ASP A 254 -10.62 7.99 14.41
N GLU A 255 -9.46 8.58 14.16
CA GLU A 255 -8.28 8.31 14.96
C GLU A 255 -8.46 8.85 16.39
N PRO A 256 -8.13 8.07 17.44
CA PRO A 256 -8.52 8.39 18.81
C PRO A 256 -7.66 9.48 19.49
N ARG A 257 -6.82 10.24 18.77
CA ARG A 257 -5.89 11.22 19.39
C ARG A 257 -6.57 12.54 19.80
N GLY A 258 -7.72 12.46 20.47
CA GLY A 258 -8.38 13.60 21.12
C GLY A 258 -8.90 14.66 20.13
N GLY A 259 -9.44 14.23 19.00
CA GLY A 259 -9.93 15.13 17.93
C GLY A 259 -8.86 15.54 16.90
N TRP A 260 -7.65 14.99 17.03
CA TRP A 260 -6.58 15.11 16.03
C TRP A 260 -6.34 13.73 15.38
N GLY A 261 -5.90 13.73 14.12
CA GLY A 261 -5.60 12.52 13.38
C GLY A 261 -6.54 12.31 12.20
N ARG A 262 -6.58 11.09 11.68
CA ARG A 262 -7.35 10.76 10.46
C ARG A 262 -8.83 10.62 10.75
N HIS A 263 -9.65 11.08 9.82
CA HIS A 263 -11.09 10.83 9.86
C HIS A 263 -11.39 9.42 9.34
N LYS A 264 -12.50 8.86 9.80
CA LYS A 264 -13.17 7.74 9.15
C LYS A 264 -13.33 8.04 7.66
N GLY A 265 -13.00 7.07 6.82
CA GLY A 265 -13.01 7.22 5.36
C GLY A 265 -11.66 7.63 4.77
N SER A 266 -10.65 7.90 5.61
CA SER A 266 -9.27 8.01 5.15
C SER A 266 -8.80 6.69 4.52
N ALA A 267 -7.94 6.80 3.51
CA ALA A 267 -7.38 5.66 2.79
C ALA A 267 -5.87 5.81 2.64
N GLY A 268 -5.10 4.74 2.77
CA GLY A 268 -3.65 4.79 2.63
C GLY A 268 -2.98 3.43 2.69
N TRP A 269 -1.66 3.43 2.59
CA TRP A 269 -0.87 2.22 2.82
C TRP A 269 0.56 2.53 3.24
N MET A 270 1.24 1.51 3.77
CA MET A 270 2.65 1.56 4.14
C MET A 270 3.51 0.68 3.23
N GLY A 271 4.72 1.15 2.96
CA GLY A 271 5.73 0.43 2.19
C GLY A 271 6.87 -0.02 3.08
N ALA A 272 7.29 -1.27 2.89
CA ALA A 272 8.34 -1.96 3.66
C ALA A 272 9.65 -1.17 3.81
N ALA A 273 9.97 -0.31 2.85
CA ALA A 273 11.13 0.58 2.85
C ALA A 273 10.91 1.87 3.67
N GLY A 274 10.10 1.86 4.73
CA GLY A 274 9.88 3.05 5.55
C GLY A 274 9.05 4.14 4.87
N THR A 275 8.19 3.79 3.92
CA THR A 275 7.29 4.78 3.30
C THR A 275 5.87 4.65 3.82
N GLU A 276 5.13 5.75 3.84
CA GLU A 276 3.71 5.73 4.15
C GLU A 276 3.02 6.84 3.37
N PHE A 277 1.77 6.60 2.98
CA PHE A 277 0.90 7.64 2.46
C PHE A 277 -0.53 7.43 2.93
N TRP A 278 -1.29 8.51 2.87
CA TRP A 278 -2.71 8.56 3.19
C TRP A 278 -3.36 9.70 2.40
N ILE A 279 -4.67 9.57 2.22
CA ILE A 279 -5.58 10.60 1.72
C ILE A 279 -6.75 10.64 2.70
N ASP A 280 -7.04 11.82 3.24
CA ASP A 280 -8.21 12.09 4.07
C ASP A 280 -9.11 13.10 3.31
N PRO A 281 -10.18 12.60 2.66
CA PRO A 281 -11.07 13.45 1.88
C PRO A 281 -11.83 14.49 2.72
N ASP A 282 -12.15 14.16 3.98
CA ASP A 282 -12.94 15.03 4.86
C ASP A 282 -12.07 16.17 5.40
N ALA A 283 -10.84 15.85 5.80
CA ALA A 283 -9.82 16.86 6.15
C ALA A 283 -9.26 17.61 4.94
N LYS A 284 -9.51 17.12 3.73
CA LYS A 284 -8.99 17.65 2.46
C LYS A 284 -7.47 17.72 2.43
N ILE A 285 -6.81 16.68 2.95
CA ILE A 285 -5.35 16.60 3.04
C ILE A 285 -4.85 15.22 2.59
N ALA A 286 -3.67 15.19 1.98
CA ALA A 286 -2.93 13.96 1.76
C ALA A 286 -1.43 14.19 2.02
N TYR A 287 -0.73 13.13 2.42
CA TYR A 287 0.73 13.18 2.55
C TYR A 287 1.40 11.98 1.91
N LYS A 288 2.68 12.18 1.59
CA LYS A 288 3.67 11.12 1.39
C LYS A 288 4.84 11.35 2.35
N VAL A 289 5.18 10.34 3.14
CA VAL A 289 6.37 10.32 3.99
C VAL A 289 7.30 9.17 3.61
N LYS A 290 8.59 9.40 3.82
CA LYS A 290 9.67 8.42 3.71
C LYS A 290 10.63 8.60 4.88
N LEU A 291 10.86 7.52 5.60
CA LEU A 291 11.89 7.35 6.61
C LEU A 291 12.93 6.40 6.03
N GLU A 292 14.22 6.73 6.10
CA GLU A 292 15.30 5.84 5.64
C GLU A 292 15.61 4.73 6.66
N LYS A 293 14.58 3.99 7.07
CA LYS A 293 14.65 2.79 7.91
C LYS A 293 13.57 1.81 7.49
N ALA A 294 13.89 0.52 7.44
CA ALA A 294 12.91 -0.49 7.07
C ALA A 294 11.90 -0.70 8.21
N ILE A 295 10.61 -0.78 7.89
CA ILE A 295 9.54 -0.91 8.91
C ILE A 295 9.63 -2.26 9.64
N TYR A 296 10.08 -3.29 8.95
CA TYR A 296 10.13 -4.64 9.49
C TYR A 296 11.29 -4.90 10.46
N GLU A 297 12.36 -4.08 10.46
CA GLU A 297 13.40 -4.18 11.49
C GLU A 297 12.86 -3.84 12.89
N ALA A 298 11.78 -3.06 12.98
CA ALA A 298 11.12 -2.72 14.25
C ALA A 298 10.07 -3.75 14.72
N LEU A 299 9.62 -4.63 13.83
CA LEU A 299 8.61 -5.66 14.14
C LEU A 299 9.25 -6.98 14.63
N GLU A 300 10.58 -7.10 14.58
CA GLU A 300 11.33 -8.25 15.11
C GLU A 300 11.80 -8.08 16.56
N THR A 301 11.52 -6.92 17.19
CA THR A 301 12.01 -6.59 18.55
C THR A 301 10.99 -6.73 19.68
N GLU A 302 9.88 -7.44 19.48
CA GLU A 302 8.94 -7.81 20.57
C GLU A 302 8.80 -9.33 20.75
#